data_AF-A0A925HC52-F1
#
_entry.id   AF-A0A925HC52-F1
#
_cell.length_a   1.000
_cell.length_b   1.000
_cell.length_c   1.000
_cell.angle_alpha   90.00
_cell.angle_beta   90.00
_cell.angle_gamma   90.00
#
_symmetry.space_group_name_H-M   'P 1'
#
loop_
_entity.id
_entity.type
_entity.pdbx_description
1 polymer ?
#
loop_
_entity_poly.entity_id
_entity_poly.type
_entity_poly.pdbx_seq_one_letter_code
_entity_poly.pdbx_strand_id
1 'polypeptide(L)' 'MLPPTVVGAYAQATGAALVMPVVGNRSLMIFHLPGCAWADKIPAQRREEFTSPQDARAAGLRPCRVCSP' A
#
# COMPACT_ATOMS: atom_id res chain seq x y z
N MET A 1 38.31 27.24 14.72
CA MET A 1 37.94 27.04 13.30
C MET A 1 37.14 25.73 13.20
N LEU A 2 35.82 25.77 13.38
CA LEU A 2 34.82 24.71 13.12
C LEU A 2 33.52 25.44 12.69
N PRO A 3 32.53 24.79 12.03
CA PRO A 3 32.54 23.73 11.01
C PRO A 3 31.52 24.07 9.86
N PRO A 4 31.09 23.16 8.95
CA PRO A 4 30.04 22.21 9.35
C PRO A 4 30.17 20.79 8.75
N THR A 5 29.88 19.83 9.60
CA THR A 5 29.41 18.48 9.29
C THR A 5 28.19 18.54 8.37
N VAL A 6 28.31 18.10 7.12
CA VAL A 6 27.16 17.87 6.25
C VAL A 6 26.58 16.49 6.52
N VAL A 7 25.68 16.44 7.51
CA VAL A 7 24.77 15.32 7.71
C VAL A 7 23.76 15.35 6.56
N GLY A 8 24.03 14.60 5.50
CA GLY A 8 23.11 14.41 4.38
C GLY A 8 22.01 13.41 4.71
N ALA A 9 21.10 13.78 5.63
CA ALA A 9 19.84 13.08 5.82
C ALA A 9 18.90 13.47 4.67
N TYR A 10 18.97 12.78 3.54
CA TYR A 10 17.96 12.93 2.50
C TYR A 10 16.64 12.32 2.98
N ALA A 11 15.76 13.23 3.40
CA ALA A 11 14.31 13.16 3.33
C ALA A 11 13.70 11.76 3.46
N GLN A 12 13.25 11.44 4.67
CA GLN A 12 12.15 10.50 4.83
C GLN A 12 10.97 11.05 4.04
N ALA A 13 10.64 10.41 2.91
CA ALA A 13 9.38 10.63 2.23
C ALA A 13 8.26 10.05 3.10
N THR A 14 7.90 10.75 4.17
CA THR A 14 6.62 10.57 4.85
C THR A 14 5.55 11.24 4.01
N GLY A 15 5.39 10.75 2.78
CA GLY A 15 4.13 10.92 2.08
C GLY A 15 3.10 10.26 2.97
N ALA A 16 2.30 11.08 3.67
CA ALA A 16 1.24 10.62 4.55
C ALA A 16 0.54 9.48 3.82
N ALA A 17 0.72 8.26 4.33
CA ALA A 17 0.08 7.10 3.76
C ALA A 17 -1.39 7.45 3.75
N LEU A 18 -2.00 7.52 2.56
CA LEU A 18 -3.42 7.84 2.50
C LEU A 18 -4.06 6.68 3.23
N VAL A 19 -4.62 6.95 4.40
CA VAL A 19 -5.25 5.96 5.29
C VAL A 19 -6.56 5.55 4.63
N MET A 20 -6.43 4.85 3.52
CA MET A 20 -7.48 4.29 2.72
C MET A 20 -7.36 2.77 2.88
N PRO A 21 -8.25 2.15 3.67
CA PRO A 21 -8.22 0.72 3.84
C PRO A 21 -8.38 0.06 2.47
N VAL A 22 -7.52 -0.92 2.18
CA VAL A 22 -7.57 -1.71 0.94
C VAL A 22 -7.50 -3.19 1.27
N VAL A 23 -8.11 -3.99 0.40
CA VAL A 23 -8.18 -5.44 0.53
C VAL A 23 -7.28 -6.07 -0.53
N GLY A 24 -6.19 -6.69 -0.10
CA GLY A 24 -5.26 -7.47 -0.90
C GLY A 24 -5.70 -8.91 -1.11
N ASN A 25 -5.35 -9.45 -2.28
CA ASN A 25 -5.38 -10.87 -2.59
C ASN A 25 -3.94 -11.36 -2.75
N ARG A 26 -3.47 -12.18 -1.81
CA ARG A 26 -2.10 -12.71 -1.80
C ARG A 26 -1.81 -13.69 -2.93
N SER A 27 -2.84 -14.31 -3.51
CA SER A 27 -2.67 -15.29 -4.58
C SER A 27 -2.57 -14.65 -5.96
N LEU A 28 -3.26 -13.54 -6.18
CA LEU A 28 -3.18 -12.79 -7.44
C LEU A 28 -2.19 -11.62 -7.35
N MET A 29 -1.71 -11.30 -6.15
CA MET A 29 -0.88 -10.13 -5.86
C MET A 29 -1.58 -8.83 -6.32
N ILE A 30 -2.89 -8.74 -6.10
CA ILE A 30 -3.70 -7.57 -6.46
C ILE A 30 -4.42 -7.07 -5.22
N PHE A 31 -4.45 -5.75 -5.02
CA PHE A 31 -5.27 -5.12 -3.98
C PHE A 31 -6.40 -4.28 -4.57
N HIS A 32 -7.47 -4.15 -3.78
CA HIS A 32 -8.75 -3.59 -4.16
C HIS A 32 -9.23 -2.59 -3.10
N LEU A 33 -10.05 -1.62 -3.49
CA LEU A 33 -10.85 -0.88 -2.52
C LEU A 33 -11.93 -1.79 -1.89
N PRO A 34 -12.36 -1.53 -0.64
CA PRO A 34 -13.37 -2.33 0.05
C PRO A 34 -14.73 -2.35 -0.66
N GLY A 35 -15.04 -1.35 -1.49
CA GLY A 35 -16.27 -1.32 -2.31
C GLY A 35 -16.16 -2.03 -3.67
N CYS A 36 -15.05 -2.73 -3.96
CA CYS A 36 -14.87 -3.41 -5.24
C CYS A 36 -15.53 -4.80 -5.23
N ALA A 37 -16.35 -5.11 -6.24
CA ALA A 37 -16.99 -6.43 -6.37
C ALA A 37 -16.00 -7.61 -6.43
N TRP A 38 -14.74 -7.35 -6.79
CA TRP A 38 -13.68 -8.36 -6.77
C TRP A 38 -13.13 -8.61 -5.36
N ALA A 39 -13.16 -7.61 -4.47
CA ALA A 39 -12.76 -7.77 -3.08
C ALA A 39 -13.66 -8.79 -2.36
N ASP A 40 -14.96 -8.76 -2.64
CA ASP A 40 -15.95 -9.70 -2.06
C ASP A 40 -15.78 -11.13 -2.55
N LYS A 41 -15.14 -11.31 -3.72
CA LYS A 41 -14.83 -12.63 -4.27
C LYS A 41 -13.52 -13.21 -3.72
N ILE A 42 -12.74 -12.44 -2.95
CA ILE A 42 -11.50 -12.93 -2.35
C ILE A 42 -11.87 -13.84 -1.18
N PRO A 43 -11.51 -15.13 -1.21
CA PRO A 43 -11.74 -16.00 -0.07
C PRO A 43 -10.91 -15.53 1.13
N ALA A 44 -11.48 -15.60 2.34
CA ALA A 44 -10.84 -15.11 3.57
C ALA A 44 -9.40 -15.62 3.76
N GLN A 45 -9.12 -16.85 3.33
CA GLN A 45 -7.81 -17.49 3.42
C GLN A 45 -6.72 -16.82 2.56
N ARG A 46 -7.09 -16.04 1.55
CA ARG A 46 -6.17 -15.30 0.65
C ARG A 46 -6.38 -13.79 0.73
N ARG A 47 -7.33 -13.33 1.54
CA ARG A 47 -7.66 -11.93 1.79
C ARG A 47 -6.70 -11.39 2.84
N GLU A 48 -6.09 -10.25 2.55
CA GLU A 48 -5.23 -9.53 3.47
C GLU A 48 -5.69 -8.07 3.51
N GLU A 49 -5.92 -7.52 4.70
CA GLU A 49 -6.39 -6.15 4.86
C GLU A 49 -5.20 -5.24 5.13
N PHE A 50 -5.12 -4.13 4.40
CA PHE A 50 -4.08 -3.13 4.55
C PHE A 50 -4.71 -1.79 4.91
N THR A 51 -4.03 -1.03 5.75
CA THR A 51 -4.45 0.29 6.20
C THR A 51 -4.27 1.35 5.11
N SER A 52 -3.35 1.13 4.17
CA SER A 52 -3.08 2.04 3.06
C SER A 52 -2.74 1.31 1.75
N PRO A 53 -2.99 1.94 0.58
CA PRO A 53 -2.53 1.45 -0.71
C PRO A 53 -1.00 1.37 -0.78
N GLN A 54 -0.30 2.25 -0.06
CA GLN A 54 1.16 2.23 -0.01
C GLN A 54 1.67 0.96 0.67
N ASP A 55 1.06 0.52 1.77
CA ASP A 55 1.43 -0.73 2.44
C ASP A 55 1.19 -1.94 1.54
N ALA A 56 0.06 -1.96 0.82
CA ALA A 56 -0.23 -3.02 -0.14
C ALA A 56 0.80 -3.06 -1.28
N ARG A 57 1.22 -1.89 -1.79
CA ARG A 57 2.29 -1.79 -2.81
C ARG A 57 3.65 -2.21 -2.24
N ALA A 58 3.97 -1.84 -1.01
CA ALA A 58 5.19 -2.23 -0.32
C ALA A 58 5.24 -3.76 -0.07
N ALA A 59 4.09 -4.39 0.17
CA ALA A 59 3.94 -5.84 0.23
C ALA A 59 4.02 -6.52 -1.16
N GLY A 60 4.19 -5.76 -2.25
CA GLY A 60 4.34 -6.27 -3.61
C GLY A 60 3.02 -6.48 -4.36
N LEU A 61 1.89 -6.04 -3.81
CA LEU A 61 0.60 -6.13 -4.48
C LEU A 61 0.42 -4.99 -5.49
N ARG A 62 -0.26 -5.29 -6.59
CA ARG A 62 -0.58 -4.35 -7.66
C ARG A 62 -2.00 -3.79 -7.47
N PRO A 63 -2.26 -2.53 -7.83
CA PRO A 63 -3.61 -1.99 -7.76
C PRO A 63 -4.52 -2.70 -8.76
N CYS A 64 -5.76 -2.96 -8.35
CA CYS A 64 -6.76 -3.46 -9.26
C CYS A 64 -7.09 -2.41 -10.31
N ARG A 65 -7.01 -2.79 -11.59
CA ARG A 65 -7.35 -1.91 -12.72
C ARG A 65 -8.81 -1.47 -12.79
N VAL A 66 -9.71 -2.13 -12.05
CA VAL A 66 -11.16 -1.86 -12.08
C VAL A 66 -11.53 -0.79 -11.06
N CYS A 67 -11.09 -0.94 -9.80
CA CYS A 67 -11.35 0.06 -8.76
C CYS A 67 -10.27 1.14 -8.66
N SER A 68 -9.15 0.99 -9.38
CA SER A 68 -8.03 1.93 -9.51
C SER A 68 -7.71 2.71 -8.20
N PRO A 69 -7.38 2.00 -7.11
CA PRO A 69 -7.02 2.60 -5.82
C PRO A 69 -5.74 3.43 -5.85
#